data_AF-A0A1H4GXM4-F1
#
_entry.id   AF-A0A1H4GXM4-F1
#
_cell.length_a   1.000
_cell.length_b   1.000
_cell.length_c   1.000
_cell.angle_alpha   90.00
_cell.angle_beta   90.00
_cell.angle_gamma   90.00
#
_symmetry.space_group_name_H-M   'P 1'
#
loop_
_entity.id
_entity.type
_entity.pdbx_description
1 polymer ?
#
loop_
_entity_poly.entity_id
_entity_poly.type
_entity_poly.pdbx_seq_one_letter_code
_entity_poly.pdbx_strand_id
1 'polypeptide(L)'
;MSPTSHSHPTASIWKRFWSPTSLLEAVPEGATAGDAEAVRHRNDVWLKTYMDLYILRWGVLWFCSVVLAILAADDGVPAALFVVALVMAIGSAGGLASMIWTYRRASRAIDDRARRARRG
;
A
#
# COMPACT_ATOMS: atom_id res chain seq x y z
N MET A 1 6.46 21.12 -32.97
CA MET A 1 5.65 20.77 -31.77
C MET A 1 6.30 19.57 -31.12
N SER A 2 7.07 19.79 -30.06
CA SER A 2 7.68 18.70 -29.30
C SER A 2 6.63 18.13 -28.35
N PRO A 3 6.41 16.81 -28.31
CA PRO A 3 5.55 16.22 -27.30
C PRO A 3 6.23 16.42 -25.95
N THR A 4 5.65 17.25 -25.08
CA THR A 4 6.06 17.35 -23.69
C THR A 4 5.78 16.01 -23.03
N SER A 5 6.81 15.18 -22.91
CA SER A 5 6.77 13.99 -22.08
C SER A 5 6.52 14.43 -20.64
N HIS A 6 5.27 14.37 -20.19
CA HIS A 6 4.98 14.31 -18.75
C HIS A 6 5.50 12.96 -18.26
N SER A 7 6.80 12.88 -18.00
CA SER A 7 7.43 11.75 -17.35
C SER A 7 6.93 11.74 -15.91
N HIS A 8 5.82 11.02 -15.66
CA HIS A 8 5.51 10.54 -14.32
C HIS A 8 6.79 9.88 -13.79
N PRO A 9 7.32 10.27 -12.61
CA PRO A 9 8.48 9.59 -12.06
C PRO A 9 8.12 8.12 -11.93
N THR A 10 8.76 7.29 -12.75
CA THR A 10 8.51 5.86 -12.81
C THR A 10 8.97 5.28 -11.49
N ALA A 11 8.04 5.16 -10.53
CA ALA A 11 8.31 4.49 -9.27
C ALA A 11 9.01 3.16 -9.55
N SER A 12 10.11 2.90 -8.84
CA SER A 12 10.90 1.68 -9.05
C SER A 12 10.03 0.43 -8.95
N ILE A 13 10.41 -0.64 -9.65
CA ILE A 13 9.67 -1.91 -9.64
C ILE A 13 9.44 -2.39 -8.20
N TRP A 14 10.44 -2.23 -7.33
CA TRP A 14 10.35 -2.54 -5.90
C TRP A 14 9.27 -1.74 -5.17
N LYS A 15 9.19 -0.44 -5.44
CA LYS A 15 8.16 0.42 -4.85
C LYS A 15 6.76 0.03 -5.35
N ARG A 16 6.62 -0.32 -6.64
CA ARG A 16 5.37 -0.82 -7.22
C ARG A 16 4.94 -2.15 -6.62
N PHE A 17 5.88 -3.04 -6.41
CA PHE A 17 5.60 -4.35 -5.86
C PHE A 17 5.13 -4.27 -4.40
N TRP A 18 5.74 -3.43 -3.57
CA TRP A 18 5.39 -3.37 -2.15
C TRP A 18 4.35 -2.30 -1.79
N SER A 19 4.14 -1.31 -2.66
CA SER A 19 3.31 -0.14 -2.35
C SER A 19 2.29 0.18 -3.45
N PRO A 20 0.98 0.09 -3.16
CA PRO A 20 -0.08 0.42 -4.09
C PRO A 20 -0.16 1.92 -4.40
N THR A 21 0.38 2.77 -3.53
CA THR A 21 0.32 4.23 -3.70
C THR A 21 1.17 4.74 -4.86
N SER A 22 2.15 3.94 -5.29
CA SER A 22 3.01 4.25 -6.43
C SER A 22 2.31 4.20 -7.79
N LEU A 23 1.11 3.60 -7.84
CA LEU A 23 0.28 3.49 -9.03
C LEU A 23 -0.87 4.49 -9.04
N LEU A 24 -0.98 5.34 -8.00
CA LEU A 24 -2.01 6.35 -7.92
C LEU A 24 -1.69 7.53 -8.84
N GLU A 25 -2.74 8.04 -9.46
CA GLU A 25 -2.68 9.22 -10.31
C GLU A 25 -2.36 10.46 -9.44
N ALA A 26 -1.39 11.26 -9.87
CA ALA A 26 -1.05 12.49 -9.19
C ALA A 26 -2.09 13.57 -9.55
N VAL A 27 -2.47 14.39 -8.58
CA VAL A 27 -3.32 15.55 -8.86
C VAL A 27 -2.47 16.60 -9.60
N PRO A 28 -2.86 17.06 -10.80
CA PRO A 28 -2.11 18.06 -11.55
C PRO A 28 -1.95 19.37 -10.77
N GLU A 29 -0.81 20.03 -10.92
CA GLU A 29 -0.60 21.36 -10.37
C GLU A 29 -1.56 22.36 -11.03
N GLY A 30 -2.35 23.09 -10.22
CA GLY A 30 -3.37 24.00 -10.72
C GLY A 30 -4.73 23.36 -11.05
N ALA A 31 -4.94 22.07 -10.74
CA ALA A 31 -6.23 21.42 -10.90
C ALA A 31 -7.32 22.12 -10.07
N THR A 32 -8.53 22.23 -10.63
CA THR A 32 -9.68 22.76 -9.89
C THR A 32 -10.07 21.79 -8.76
N ALA A 33 -10.85 22.28 -7.79
CA ALA A 33 -11.32 21.44 -6.68
C ALA A 33 -12.10 20.21 -7.18
N GLY A 34 -12.90 20.36 -8.25
CA GLY A 34 -13.64 19.26 -8.86
C GLY A 34 -12.73 18.23 -9.54
N ASP A 35 -11.71 18.69 -10.28
CA ASP A 35 -10.76 17.79 -10.95
C ASP A 35 -9.93 17.00 -9.93
N ALA A 36 -9.46 17.68 -8.87
CA ALA A 36 -8.73 17.05 -7.79
C ALA A 36 -9.59 15.99 -7.05
N GLU A 37 -10.88 16.25 -6.88
CA GLU A 37 -11.80 15.29 -6.27
C GLU A 37 -12.07 14.09 -7.18
N ALA A 38 -12.20 14.29 -8.50
CA ALA A 38 -12.37 13.22 -9.47
C ALA A 38 -11.14 12.28 -9.50
N VAL A 39 -9.92 12.84 -9.47
CA VAL A 39 -8.67 12.05 -9.36
C VAL A 39 -8.65 11.23 -8.07
N ARG A 40 -8.98 11.85 -6.92
CA ARG A 40 -9.05 11.14 -5.64
C ARG A 40 -10.07 10.01 -5.66
N HIS A 41 -11.23 10.22 -6.28
CA HIS A 41 -12.25 9.19 -6.40
C HIS A 41 -11.75 7.98 -7.21
N ARG A 42 -11.14 8.21 -8.37
CA ARG A 42 -10.53 7.13 -9.19
C ARG A 42 -9.46 6.37 -8.40
N ASN A 43 -8.60 7.09 -7.69
CA ASN A 43 -7.57 6.50 -6.83
C ASN A 43 -8.15 5.64 -5.71
N ASP A 44 -9.21 6.10 -5.03
CA ASP A 44 -9.86 5.35 -3.95
C ASP A 44 -10.49 4.04 -4.48
N VAL A 45 -11.15 4.09 -5.65
CA VAL A 45 -11.71 2.91 -6.32
C VAL A 45 -10.62 1.91 -6.67
N TRP A 46 -9.54 2.39 -7.30
CA TRP A 46 -8.39 1.55 -7.65
C TRP A 46 -7.77 0.88 -6.42
N LEU A 47 -7.58 1.66 -5.34
CA LEU A 47 -7.09 1.12 -4.07
C LEU A 47 -8.01 0.01 -3.58
N LYS A 48 -9.33 0.25 -3.49
CA LYS A 48 -10.28 -0.78 -3.04
C LYS A 48 -10.20 -2.06 -3.88
N THR A 49 -10.03 -1.97 -5.19
CA THR A 49 -9.98 -3.13 -6.09
C THR A 49 -8.70 -3.95 -5.93
N TYR A 50 -7.54 -3.31 -5.78
CA TYR A 50 -6.26 -4.01 -5.83
C TYR A 50 -5.58 -4.20 -4.48
N MET A 51 -6.07 -3.55 -3.41
CA MET A 51 -5.43 -3.58 -2.09
C MET A 51 -5.37 -4.98 -1.48
N ASP A 52 -6.35 -5.85 -1.75
CA ASP A 52 -6.41 -7.20 -1.18
C ASP A 52 -5.16 -8.01 -1.52
N LEU A 53 -4.62 -7.86 -2.74
CA LEU A 53 -3.38 -8.50 -3.16
C LEU A 53 -2.17 -7.99 -2.36
N TYR A 54 -2.12 -6.68 -2.07
CA TYR A 54 -1.03 -6.11 -1.27
C TYR A 54 -1.14 -6.53 0.20
N ILE A 55 -2.34 -6.56 0.77
CA ILE A 55 -2.60 -7.06 2.12
C ILE A 55 -2.15 -8.53 2.22
N LEU A 56 -2.56 -9.37 1.26
CA LEU A 56 -2.17 -10.78 1.24
C LEU A 56 -0.65 -10.95 1.13
N ARG A 57 0.01 -10.19 0.25
CA ARG A 57 1.47 -10.25 0.08
C ARG A 57 2.23 -9.88 1.36
N TRP A 58 1.84 -8.78 2.01
CA TRP A 58 2.43 -8.38 3.28
C TRP A 58 2.09 -9.36 4.41
N GLY A 59 0.89 -9.94 4.41
CA GLY A 59 0.46 -10.95 5.36
C GLY A 59 1.26 -12.25 5.25
N VAL A 60 1.49 -12.73 4.02
CA VAL A 60 2.33 -13.91 3.76
C VAL A 60 3.77 -13.65 4.15
N LEU A 61 4.35 -12.49 3.78
CA LEU A 61 5.70 -12.14 4.20
C LEU A 61 5.82 -12.13 5.73
N TRP A 62 4.85 -11.51 6.41
CA TRP A 62 4.80 -11.48 7.87
C TRP A 62 4.74 -12.87 8.48
N PHE A 63 3.80 -13.70 8.02
CA PHE A 63 3.68 -15.07 8.51
C PHE A 63 4.97 -15.87 8.32
N CYS A 64 5.57 -15.83 7.12
CA CYS A 64 6.83 -16.51 6.84
C CYS A 64 7.96 -16.01 7.74
N SER A 65 8.07 -14.70 7.97
CA SER A 65 9.11 -14.15 8.86
C SER A 65 8.92 -14.54 10.33
N VAL A 66 7.68 -14.67 10.80
CA VAL A 66 7.40 -15.20 12.16
C VAL A 66 7.82 -16.66 12.26
N VAL A 67 7.47 -17.49 11.26
CA VAL A 67 7.89 -18.90 11.22
C VAL A 67 9.42 -19.01 11.24
N LEU A 68 10.12 -18.19 10.45
CA LEU A 68 11.58 -18.17 10.46
C LEU A 68 12.15 -17.74 11.81
N ALA A 69 11.55 -16.75 12.48
CA ALA A 69 11.99 -16.32 13.81
C ALA A 69 11.79 -17.41 14.86
N ILE A 70 10.70 -18.17 14.79
CA ILE A 70 10.45 -19.33 15.67
C ILE A 70 11.48 -20.43 15.42
N LEU A 71 11.75 -20.76 14.15
CA LEU A 71 12.76 -21.76 13.79
C LEU A 71 14.18 -21.34 14.19
N ALA A 72 14.47 -20.04 14.16
CA ALA A 72 15.76 -19.49 14.53
C ALA A 72 15.94 -19.29 16.04
N ALA A 73 14.93 -19.57 16.86
CA ALA A 73 14.99 -19.43 18.32
C ALA A 73 15.67 -20.64 19.01
N ASP A 74 16.02 -21.68 18.26
CA ASP A 74 16.77 -22.83 18.76
C ASP A 74 18.21 -22.43 19.12
N ASP A 75 18.73 -22.95 20.24
CA ASP A 75 20.08 -22.70 20.74
C ASP A 75 21.18 -23.09 19.73
N GLY A 76 20.87 -23.97 18.78
CA GLY A 76 21.77 -24.35 17.69
C GLY A 76 21.88 -23.32 16.56
N VAL A 77 21.04 -22.29 16.52
CA VAL A 77 21.00 -21.31 15.42
C VAL A 77 21.76 -20.04 15.80
N PRO A 78 22.63 -19.50 14.91
CA PRO A 78 23.30 -18.23 15.18
C PRO A 78 22.32 -17.10 15.53
N ALA A 79 22.54 -16.44 16.67
CA ALA A 79 21.68 -15.36 17.17
C ALA A 79 21.45 -14.23 16.13
N ALA A 80 22.41 -14.00 15.24
CA ALA A 80 22.27 -13.05 14.13
C ALA A 80 21.10 -13.39 13.20
N LEU A 81 20.87 -14.69 12.91
CA LEU A 81 19.75 -15.13 12.06
C LEU A 81 18.40 -14.90 12.74
N PHE A 82 18.33 -15.14 14.05
CA PHE A 82 17.15 -14.81 14.84
C PHE A 82 16.84 -13.31 14.78
N VAL A 83 17.84 -12.45 15.02
CA VAL A 83 17.66 -10.98 14.96
C VAL A 83 17.19 -10.54 13.57
N VAL A 84 17.78 -11.08 12.50
CA VAL A 84 17.36 -10.77 11.13
C VAL A 84 15.91 -11.19 10.88
N ALA A 85 15.53 -12.40 11.28
CA ALA A 85 14.16 -12.89 11.13
C ALA A 85 13.16 -12.03 11.92
N LEU A 86 13.52 -11.63 13.14
CA LEU A 86 12.71 -10.76 13.99
C LEU A 86 12.53 -9.37 13.36
N VAL A 87 13.60 -8.75 12.84
CA VAL A 87 13.51 -7.47 12.14
C VAL A 87 12.62 -7.57 10.90
N MET A 88 12.72 -8.66 10.13
CA MET A 88 11.81 -8.91 9.01
C MET A 88 10.36 -9.05 9.46
N ALA A 89 10.10 -9.72 10.59
CA ALA A 89 8.76 -9.87 11.15
C ALA A 89 8.16 -8.53 11.59
N ILE A 90 8.95 -7.68 12.25
CA ILE A 90 8.49 -6.35 12.65
C ILE A 90 8.23 -5.47 11.41
N GLY A 91 9.16 -5.48 10.45
CA GLY A 91 9.03 -4.68 9.22
C GLY A 91 7.82 -5.09 8.38
N SER A 92 7.58 -6.38 8.23
CA SER A 92 6.44 -6.92 7.50
C SER A 92 5.10 -6.68 8.21
N ALA A 93 5.07 -6.74 9.55
CA ALA A 93 3.90 -6.34 10.33
C ALA A 93 3.56 -4.86 10.09
N GLY A 94 4.57 -3.99 10.08
CA GLY A 94 4.40 -2.56 9.76
C GLY A 94 3.84 -2.33 8.36
N GLY A 95 4.38 -3.05 7.36
CA GLY A 95 3.85 -3.02 6.00
C GLY A 95 2.40 -3.48 5.91
N LEU A 96 2.05 -4.60 6.54
CA LEU A 96 0.68 -5.12 6.61
C LEU A 96 -0.28 -4.11 7.24
N ALA A 97 0.09 -3.55 8.40
CA ALA A 97 -0.71 -2.55 9.10
C ALA A 97 -0.94 -1.30 8.23
N SER A 98 0.08 -0.85 7.49
CA SER A 98 -0.04 0.29 6.57
C SER A 98 -1.02 0.04 5.42
N MET A 99 -1.05 -1.18 4.88
CA MET A 99 -2.01 -1.57 3.82
C MET A 99 -3.43 -1.62 4.36
N ILE A 100 -3.65 -2.22 5.53
CA ILE A 100 -4.96 -2.26 6.18
C ILE A 100 -5.46 -0.83 6.48
N TRP A 101 -4.58 0.04 6.98
CA TRP A 101 -4.94 1.42 7.25
C TRP A 101 -5.33 2.18 5.97
N THR A 102 -4.57 2.01 4.90
CA THR A 102 -4.85 2.62 3.59
C THR A 102 -6.17 2.10 3.01
N TYR A 103 -6.43 0.80 3.10
CA TYR A 103 -7.71 0.19 2.73
C TYR A 103 -8.88 0.81 3.48
N ARG A 104 -8.78 0.86 4.81
CA ARG A 104 -9.85 1.40 5.67
C ARG A 104 -10.13 2.88 5.35
N ARG A 105 -9.07 3.65 5.07
CA ARG A 105 -9.20 5.05 4.65
C ARG A 105 -9.93 5.18 3.31
N ALA A 106 -9.53 4.42 2.30
CA ALA A 106 -10.16 4.45 0.97
C ALA A 106 -11.63 3.97 1.03
N SER A 107 -11.90 2.90 1.77
CA SER A 107 -13.27 2.37 1.93
C SER A 107 -14.20 3.38 2.60
N ARG A 108 -13.74 4.02 3.70
CA ARG A 108 -14.51 5.08 4.35
C ARG A 108 -14.79 6.26 3.42
N ALA A 109 -13.81 6.68 2.62
CA ALA A 109 -13.99 7.78 1.66
C ALA A 109 -15.04 7.44 0.58
N ILE A 110 -15.13 6.19 0.15
CA ILE A 110 -16.15 5.73 -0.81
C ILE A 110 -17.53 5.69 -0.14
N ASP A 111 -17.63 5.12 1.07
CA ASP A 111 -18.89 5.00 1.81
C ASP A 111 -19.46 6.38 2.17
N ASP A 112 -18.62 7.32 2.59
CA ASP A 112 -19.04 8.69 2.91
C ASP A 112 -19.61 9.41 1.67
N ARG A 113 -19.01 9.20 0.49
CA ARG A 113 -19.54 9.74 -0.77
C ARG A 113 -20.86 9.10 -1.16
N ALA A 114 -20.98 7.77 -1.06
CA ALA A 114 -22.22 7.07 -1.34
C ALA A 114 -23.35 7.54 -0.41
N ARG A 115 -23.04 7.87 0.85
CA ARG A 115 -24.00 8.45 1.80
C ARG A 115 -24.41 9.88 1.41
N ARG A 116 -23.49 10.73 0.96
CA ARG A 116 -23.79 12.09 0.50
C ARG A 116 -24.66 12.10 -0.75
N ALA A 117 -24.37 11.24 -1.73
CA ALA A 117 -25.14 11.10 -2.96
C ALA A 117 -26.59 10.62 -2.73
N ARG A 118 -26.87 9.94 -1.60
CA ARG A 118 -28.24 9.54 -1.21
C ARG A 118 -29.02 10.62 -0.45
N ARG A 119 -28.36 11.70 -0.02
CA ARG A 119 -28.94 12.77 0.81
C ARG A 119 -29.21 14.07 0.05
N GLY A 120 -28.56 14.26 -1.10
CA GLY A 120 -28.86 15.34 -2.05
C GLY A 120 -29.82 14.85 -3.11
#